data_AF-A0A0D6P4X4-F1
#
_entry.id   AF-A0A0D6P4X4-F1
#
_cell.length_a   1.000
_cell.length_b   1.000
_cell.length_c   1.000
_cell.angle_alpha   90.00
_cell.angle_beta   90.00
_cell.angle_gamma   90.00
#
_symmetry.space_group_name_H-M   'P 1'
#
loop_
_entity.id
_entity.type
_entity.pdbx_description
1 polymer ?
#
loop_
_entity_poly.entity_id
_entity_poly.type
_entity_poly.pdbx_seq_one_letter_code
_entity_poly.pdbx_strand_id
1 'polypeptide(L)' 'MLAGWRVPLRLALLSPAGRPVAVTGDIAGFWSGAWADVRRDMRGRYPKHDWPENPAESSSRCHHRGRPSGS' A
#
# COMPACT_ATOMS: atom_id res chain seq x y z
N MET A 1 -15.92 -14.72 -30.17
CA MET A 1 -16.19 -13.73 -29.12
C MET A 1 -15.28 -14.03 -27.94
N LEU A 2 -14.30 -13.18 -27.65
CA LEU A 2 -13.43 -13.32 -26.49
C LEU A 2 -14.25 -12.95 -25.25
N ALA A 3 -14.21 -13.79 -24.20
CA ALA A 3 -14.96 -13.62 -22.97
C ALA A 3 -14.84 -12.19 -22.40
N GLY A 4 -15.98 -11.62 -21.99
CA GLY A 4 -16.10 -10.26 -21.45
C GLY A 4 -15.12 -10.00 -20.30
N TRP A 5 -14.17 -9.11 -20.56
CA TRP A 5 -13.04 -8.73 -19.72
C TRP A 5 -13.38 -8.41 -18.25
N ARG A 6 -13.22 -9.38 -17.35
CA ARG A 6 -12.99 -9.12 -15.91
C ARG A 6 -11.84 -9.97 -15.43
N VAL A 7 -10.63 -9.44 -15.51
CA VAL A 7 -9.45 -10.03 -14.86
C VAL A 7 -9.50 -9.62 -13.38
N PRO A 8 -9.56 -10.57 -12.43
CA PRO A 8 -9.53 -10.23 -11.02
C PRO A 8 -8.17 -9.66 -10.64
N LEU A 9 -8.14 -8.41 -10.15
CA LEU A 9 -6.92 -7.77 -9.70
C LEU A 9 -6.53 -8.29 -8.30
N ARG A 10 -5.24 -8.55 -8.10
CA ARG A 10 -4.67 -8.87 -6.79
C ARG A 10 -3.50 -7.94 -6.52
N LEU A 11 -3.49 -7.32 -5.34
CA LEU A 11 -2.52 -6.32 -4.92
C LEU A 11 -1.68 -6.88 -3.78
N ALA A 12 -0.37 -6.74 -3.89
CA ALA A 12 0.55 -6.93 -2.78
C ALA A 12 0.86 -5.56 -2.15
N LEU A 13 0.48 -5.40 -0.89
CA LEU A 13 0.80 -4.21 -0.11
C LEU A 13 2.18 -4.42 0.51
N LEU A 14 3.08 -3.47 0.27
CA LEU A 14 4.49 -3.58 0.62
C LEU A 14 4.82 -2.68 1.81
N SER A 15 5.68 -3.20 2.69
CA SER A 15 6.36 -2.42 3.72
C SER A 15 7.39 -1.46 3.08
N PRO A 16 7.91 -0.47 3.84
CA PRO A 16 8.96 0.43 3.36
C PRO A 16 10.25 -0.28 2.92
N ALA A 17 10.49 -1.49 3.43
CA ALA A 17 11.61 -2.34 3.02
C ALA A 17 11.31 -3.20 1.77
N GLY A 18 10.18 -2.98 1.08
CA GLY A 18 9.77 -3.71 -0.12
C GLY A 18 9.24 -5.13 0.13
N ARG A 19 9.05 -5.52 1.39
CA ARG A 19 8.52 -6.85 1.74
C ARG A 19 6.99 -6.82 1.77
N PRO A 20 6.28 -7.81 1.16
CA PRO A 20 4.84 -7.91 1.25
C PRO A 20 4.38 -8.03 2.71
N VAL A 21 3.42 -7.19 3.10
CA VAL A 21 2.74 -7.25 4.41
C VAL A 21 1.34 -7.83 4.29
N ALA A 22 0.71 -7.70 3.13
CA ALA A 22 -0.57 -8.30 2.82
C ALA A 22 -0.73 -8.49 1.31
N VAL A 23 -1.49 -9.50 0.90
CA VAL A 23 -1.87 -9.72 -0.50
C VAL A 23 -3.38 -9.86 -0.56
N THR A 24 -4.07 -8.93 -1.23
CA THR A 24 -5.53 -8.88 -1.26
C THR A 24 -6.07 -8.61 -2.66
N GLY A 25 -7.23 -9.17 -2.99
CA GLY A 25 -8.02 -8.78 -4.17
C GLY A 25 -9.06 -7.69 -3.85
N ASP A 26 -9.31 -7.44 -2.56
CA ASP A 26 -10.20 -6.41 -2.07
C ASP A 26 -9.42 -5.44 -1.18
N ILE A 27 -9.15 -4.26 -1.74
CA ILE A 27 -8.39 -3.22 -1.06
C ILE A 27 -9.26 -2.48 -0.03
N ALA A 28 -10.56 -2.36 -0.27
CA ALA A 28 -11.48 -1.67 0.63
C ALA A 28 -11.68 -2.46 1.92
N GLY A 29 -11.97 -3.76 1.81
CA GLY A 29 -12.08 -4.65 2.96
C GLY A 29 -10.77 -4.80 3.74
N PHE A 30 -9.62 -4.69 3.05
CA PHE A 30 -8.33 -4.67 3.72
C PHE A 30 -8.17 -3.43 4.63
N TRP A 31 -8.50 -2.23 4.11
CA TRP A 31 -8.37 -0.99 4.89
C TRP A 31 -9.30 -0.92 6.09
N SER A 32 -10.53 -1.46 5.98
CA SER A 32 -11.51 -1.43 7.08
C SER A 32 -11.27 -2.49 8.17
N GLY A 33 -10.42 -3.49 7.91
CA GLY A 33 -10.20 -4.62 8.83
C GLY A 33 -8.74 -4.86 9.13
N ALA A 34 -8.06 -5.59 8.24
CA ALA A 34 -6.70 -6.09 8.47
C ALA A 34 -5.64 -4.98 8.62
N TRP A 35 -5.92 -3.75 8.13
CA TRP A 35 -5.01 -2.63 8.26
C TRP A 35 -4.67 -2.26 9.71
N ALA A 36 -5.60 -2.37 10.65
CA ALA A 36 -5.36 -1.98 12.05
C ALA A 36 -4.21 -2.79 12.67
N ASP A 37 -4.20 -4.11 12.43
CA ASP A 37 -3.14 -5.00 12.87
C ASP A 37 -1.82 -4.76 12.15
N VAL A 38 -1.87 -4.57 10.83
CA VAL A 38 -0.67 -4.26 10.02
C VAL A 38 -0.05 -2.94 10.47
N ARG A 39 -0.86 -1.89 10.66
CA ARG A 39 -0.41 -0.59 11.18
C ARG A 39 0.27 -0.74 12.53
N ARG A 40 -0.28 -1.56 13.44
CA ARG A 40 0.31 -1.79 14.77
C ARG A 40 1.70 -2.43 14.68
N ASP A 41 1.85 -3.49 13.88
CA ASP A 41 3.15 -4.15 13.66
C ASP A 41 4.16 -3.22 12.97
N MET A 42 3.71 -2.52 11.92
CA MET A 42 4.55 -1.61 11.14
C MET A 42 5.00 -0.39 11.94
N ARG A 43 4.15 0.15 12.83
CA ARG A 43 4.53 1.28 13.71
C ARG A 43 5.66 0.89 14.67
N GLY A 44 5.67 -0.36 15.16
CA GLY A 44 6.74 -0.87 16.00
C GLY A 44 8.06 -1.06 15.24
N ARG A 45 7.99 -1.62 14.02
CA ARG A 45 9.18 -1.91 13.20
C ARG A 45 9.75 -0.68 12.48
N TYR A 46 8.89 0.28 12.13
CA TYR A 46 9.21 1.47 11.34
C TYR A 46 8.60 2.74 11.97
N PRO A 47 9.13 3.21 13.11
CA PRO A 47 8.57 4.36 13.84
C PRO A 47 8.72 5.71 13.12
N LYS A 48 9.63 5.80 12.13
CA LYS A 48 9.86 7.03 11.34
C LYS A 48 8.84 7.22 10.21
N HIS A 49 7.98 6.24 9.95
CA HIS A 49 6.95 6.32 8.91
C HIS A 49 5.62 6.74 9.53
N ASP A 50 4.89 7.61 8.81
CA ASP A 50 3.52 7.94 9.19
C ASP A 50 2.59 6.81 8.75
N TRP A 51 1.96 6.20 9.74
CA TRP A 51 0.97 5.14 9.56
C TRP A 51 -0.41 5.71 9.86
N PRO A 52 -1.20 6.15 8.87
CA PRO A 52 -2.49 6.80 9.10
C PRO A 52 -3.56 5.81 9.60
N GLU A 53 -4.56 6.33 10.32
CA GLU A 53 -5.75 5.55 10.72
C GLU A 53 -6.56 5.18 9.48
N ASN A 54 -6.79 6.19 8.62
CA ASN A 54 -7.48 6.07 7.34
C ASN A 54 -6.47 6.20 6.19
N PRO A 55 -5.95 5.08 5.66
CA PRO A 55 -4.99 5.10 4.56
C PRO A 55 -5.60 5.56 3.24
N ALA A 56 -6.91 5.36 3.03
CA ALA A 56 -7.62 5.80 1.83
C ALA A 56 -7.68 7.33 1.68
N GLU A 57 -7.65 8.06 2.80
CA GLU A 57 -7.71 9.53 2.83
C GLU A 57 -6.34 10.18 3.05
N SER A 58 -5.29 9.37 3.15
CA SER A 58 -3.96 9.86 3.44
C SER A 58 -3.41 10.68 2.27
N SER A 59 -2.90 11.89 2.58
CA SER A 59 -2.22 12.70 1.59
C SER A 59 -0.96 11.98 1.12
N SER A 60 -0.96 11.58 -0.16
CA SER A 60 0.22 10.97 -0.78
C SER A 60 1.37 11.96 -0.71
N ARG A 61 2.40 11.66 0.09
CA ARG A 61 3.64 12.42 0.01
C ARG A 61 4.28 12.11 -1.34
N CYS A 62 4.28 13.09 -2.23
CA CYS A 62 5.05 13.01 -3.46
C CYS A 62 6.54 12.92 -3.12
N HIS A 63 7.06 11.69 -3.00
CA HIS A 63 8.49 11.41 -3.05
C HIS A 63 9.00 11.49 -4.48
N HIS A 64 8.68 12.56 -5.22
CA HIS A 64 9.43 12.87 -6.43
C HIS A 64 10.79 13.40 -5.95
N ARG A 65 11.74 12.48 -5.73
CA ARG A 65 13.14 12.89 -5.81
C ARG A 65 13.38 13.09 -7.30
N GLY A 66 13.45 14.35 -7.73
CA GLY A 66 13.92 14.71 -9.06
C GLY A 66 15.20 13.94 -9.33
N ARG A 67 15.13 12.97 -10.24
CA ARG A 67 16.30 12.31 -10.78
C ARG A 67 16.81 13.27 -11.85
N PRO A 68 17.93 14.00 -11.66
CA PRO A 68 18.47 14.79 -12.75
C PRO A 68 18.83 13.81 -13.87
N SER A 69 18.22 14.00 -15.03
CA SER A 69 18.64 13.40 -16.29
C SER A 69 20.06 13.87 -16.55
N GLY A 70 21.05 13.05 -16.21
CA GLY A 70 22.46 13.29 -16.53
C GLY A 70 22.72 12.95 -18.00
N SER A 71 23.47 13.86 -18.63
CA SER A 71 23.92 14.00 -20.03
C SER A 71 24.22 12.75 -20.84
#